data_AF-A0A8H6LVM9-F1
#
_entry.id   AF-A0A8H6LVM9-F1
#
_cell.length_a   1.000
_cell.length_b   1.000
_cell.length_c   1.000
_cell.angle_alpha   90.00
_cell.angle_beta   90.00
_cell.angle_gamma   90.00
#
_symmetry.space_group_name_H-M   'P 1'
#
loop_
_entity.id
_entity.type
_entity.pdbx_description
1 polymer ?
#
loop_
_entity_poly.entity_id
_entity_poly.type
_entity_poly.pdbx_seq_one_letter_code
_entity_poly.pdbx_strand_id
1 'polypeptide(L)'
;MLFLKATPAQEPLPAELQERIVALLPLRDLKALCAHPRMIPTLRVHLKQRVIETLDSFRLKGQETLDMMSASRTVLSGSAALEIVSPGSCEPNNLNFYCPVGSAHHALSAILATKGFVETPMSLKTLMSERSPFNKFEVNNGVKRLYRLVHLPTKKTIILAESISASPLAPILFFHSTLMMNYVTGTTAISLYPDLTYERKGFLNYAVNFAKIHRPDVLDRWTGVGMSIWSDCHDLHDGHPSMSPTARKGMCQWAYRQINDDWADRMAFQRSPRLQLGPVLAWRLGHRYRTKKDVMHHKTSVHLVHEEWFKLCMYKKAVEWVRYYVPLVKETGLIDQALWKRSFPN
;
A
#
# COMPACT_ATOMS: atom_id res chain seq x y z
N MET A 1 14.67 -0.29 19.28
CA MET A 1 15.78 -0.69 18.40
C MET A 1 16.89 -1.22 19.29
N LEU A 2 17.01 -2.55 19.40
CA LEU A 2 18.01 -3.27 20.20
C LEU A 2 19.39 -3.12 19.58
N PHE A 3 19.95 -1.91 19.57
CA PHE A 3 21.39 -1.77 19.61
C PHE A 3 21.76 -1.68 21.07
N LEU A 4 22.10 -2.86 21.59
CA LEU A 4 22.85 -3.07 22.82
C LEU A 4 23.79 -1.87 23.03
N LYS A 5 23.57 -1.10 24.09
CA LYS A 5 24.65 -0.31 24.68
C LYS A 5 25.84 -1.25 24.76
N ALA A 6 27.00 -0.81 24.30
CA ALA A 6 28.23 -1.60 24.27
C ALA A 6 28.57 -2.13 25.67
N THR A 7 27.95 -3.22 26.05
CA THR A 7 28.41 -4.14 27.08
C THR A 7 29.66 -4.82 26.53
N PRO A 8 30.66 -5.10 27.38
CA PRO A 8 31.95 -5.62 26.94
C PRO A 8 31.76 -6.89 26.10
N ALA A 9 32.39 -6.87 24.91
CA ALA A 9 32.62 -7.96 23.97
C ALA A 9 31.60 -9.12 24.01
N GLN A 10 30.34 -8.86 23.68
CA GLN A 10 29.45 -9.95 23.27
C GLN A 10 29.93 -10.45 21.91
N GLU A 11 30.28 -11.74 21.84
CA GLU A 11 30.58 -12.41 20.57
C GLU A 11 29.42 -12.18 19.59
N PRO A 12 29.72 -11.91 18.30
CA PRO A 12 28.66 -11.75 17.31
C PRO A 12 27.83 -13.03 17.22
N LEU A 13 26.51 -12.88 17.05
CA LEU A 13 25.63 -14.02 16.80
C LEU A 13 26.16 -14.85 15.61
N PRO A 14 26.04 -16.19 15.63
CA PRO A 14 26.32 -17.03 14.47
C PRO A 14 25.60 -16.51 13.20
N ALA A 15 26.27 -16.57 12.04
CA ALA A 15 25.75 -16.02 10.78
C ALA A 15 24.36 -16.58 10.43
N GLU A 16 24.14 -17.88 10.63
CA GLU A 16 22.85 -18.53 10.41
C GLU A 16 21.72 -17.90 11.25
N LEU A 17 22.00 -17.56 12.52
CA LEU A 17 21.01 -16.91 13.38
C LEU A 17 20.73 -15.47 12.92
N GLN A 18 21.75 -14.75 12.46
CA GLN A 18 21.56 -13.41 11.89
C GLN A 18 20.66 -13.46 10.66
N GLU A 19 20.91 -14.41 9.75
CA GLU A 19 20.10 -14.61 8.54
C GLU A 19 18.65 -14.95 8.89
N ARG A 20 18.44 -15.85 9.87
CA ARG A 20 17.09 -16.21 10.35
C ARG A 20 16.37 -15.02 11.00
N ILE A 21 17.07 -14.21 11.79
CA ILE A 21 16.49 -13.00 12.38
C ILE A 21 16.07 -12.05 11.26
N VAL A 22 16.96 -11.74 10.31
CA VAL A 22 16.66 -10.85 9.18
C VAL A 22 15.49 -11.36 8.34
N ALA A 23 15.41 -12.67 8.11
CA ALA A 23 14.31 -13.28 7.37
C ALA A 23 12.94 -13.07 8.02
N LEU A 24 12.89 -12.89 9.35
CA LEU A 24 11.66 -12.66 10.11
C LEU A 24 11.33 -11.19 10.34
N LEU A 25 12.25 -10.26 10.07
CA LEU A 25 12.02 -8.84 10.33
C LEU A 25 10.95 -8.26 9.40
N PRO A 26 10.03 -7.43 9.91
CA PRO A 26 9.11 -6.66 9.08
C PRO A 26 9.87 -5.64 8.24
N LEU A 27 9.25 -5.22 7.13
CA LEU A 27 9.84 -4.29 6.16
C LEU A 27 10.29 -2.96 6.80
N ARG A 28 9.60 -2.46 7.84
CA ARG A 28 10.03 -1.29 8.63
C ARG A 28 11.40 -1.48 9.26
N ASP A 29 11.62 -2.64 9.89
CA ASP A 29 12.88 -2.92 10.59
C ASP A 29 14.00 -3.15 9.59
N LEU A 30 13.74 -3.83 8.47
CA LEU A 30 14.68 -3.94 7.35
C LEU A 30 15.08 -2.56 6.81
N LYS A 31 14.10 -1.65 6.64
CA LYS A 31 14.34 -0.26 6.22
C LYS A 31 15.17 0.51 7.26
N ALA A 32 14.88 0.36 8.54
CA ALA A 32 15.65 1.00 9.61
C ALA A 32 17.11 0.51 9.63
N LEU A 33 17.34 -0.79 9.42
CA LEU A 33 18.69 -1.37 9.33
C LEU A 33 19.47 -0.91 8.10
N CYS A 34 18.81 -0.35 7.07
CA CYS A 34 19.51 0.27 5.94
C CYS A 34 20.33 1.51 6.33
N ALA A 35 20.15 2.04 7.55
CA ALA A 35 21.07 3.04 8.13
C ALA A 35 22.52 2.52 8.25
N HIS A 36 22.72 1.20 8.18
CA HIS A 36 24.04 0.56 8.12
C HIS A 36 24.36 0.14 6.67
N PRO A 37 25.21 0.88 5.93
CA PRO A 37 25.43 0.64 4.50
C PRO A 37 25.93 -0.77 4.16
N ARG A 38 26.68 -1.39 5.07
CA ARG A 38 27.20 -2.76 4.91
C ARG A 38 26.09 -3.82 4.92
N MET A 39 24.95 -3.56 5.56
CA MET A 39 23.84 -4.50 5.63
C MET A 39 22.91 -4.41 4.42
N ILE A 40 22.88 -3.27 3.70
CA ILE A 40 21.94 -3.02 2.61
C ILE A 40 21.89 -4.16 1.57
N PRO A 41 23.01 -4.70 1.05
CA PRO A 41 22.96 -5.79 0.09
C PRO A 41 22.27 -7.03 0.65
N THR A 42 22.65 -7.46 1.86
CA THR A 42 22.08 -8.62 2.56
C THR A 42 20.59 -8.46 2.82
N LEU A 43 20.17 -7.32 3.37
CA LEU A 43 18.75 -7.04 3.65
C LEU A 43 17.90 -7.09 2.37
N ARG A 44 18.43 -6.58 1.25
CA ARG A 44 17.75 -6.63 -0.05
C ARG A 44 17.62 -8.05 -0.60
N VAL A 45 18.66 -8.86 -0.47
CA VAL A 45 18.65 -10.27 -0.86
C VAL A 45 17.59 -11.02 -0.07
N HIS A 46 17.55 -10.87 1.25
CA HIS A 46 16.53 -11.52 2.09
C HIS A 46 15.10 -11.08 1.73
N LEU A 47 14.87 -9.79 1.53
CA LEU A 47 13.55 -9.31 1.14
C LEU A 47 13.12 -9.88 -0.22
N LYS A 48 14.03 -9.93 -1.21
CA LYS A 48 13.76 -10.54 -2.52
C LYS A 48 13.49 -12.05 -2.38
N GLN A 49 14.29 -12.74 -1.59
CA GLN A 49 14.17 -14.18 -1.35
C GLN A 49 12.82 -14.52 -0.73
N ARG A 50 12.35 -13.73 0.24
CA ARG A 50 11.00 -13.85 0.83
C ARG A 50 9.89 -13.79 -0.22
N VAL A 51 10.01 -12.90 -1.20
CA VAL A 51 9.05 -12.80 -2.31
C VAL A 51 9.11 -14.03 -3.19
N ILE A 52 10.32 -14.49 -3.55
CA ILE A 52 10.53 -15.70 -4.36
C ILE A 52 9.92 -16.92 -3.66
N GLU A 53 10.21 -17.14 -2.38
CA GLU A 53 9.67 -18.25 -1.59
C GLU A 53 8.15 -18.21 -1.51
N THR A 54 7.57 -17.01 -1.34
CA THR A 54 6.12 -16.83 -1.37
C THR A 54 5.55 -17.27 -2.72
N LEU A 55 6.16 -16.88 -3.84
CA LEU A 55 5.71 -17.26 -5.18
C LEU A 55 5.89 -18.77 -5.44
N ASP A 56 7.03 -19.33 -5.04
CA ASP A 56 7.36 -20.75 -5.19
C ASP A 56 6.42 -21.65 -4.38
N SER A 57 5.97 -21.19 -3.20
CA SER A 57 4.96 -21.91 -2.40
C SER A 57 3.61 -22.06 -3.13
N PHE A 58 3.36 -21.20 -4.12
CA PHE A 58 2.21 -21.26 -5.02
C PHE A 58 2.51 -21.97 -6.34
N ARG A 59 3.67 -22.61 -6.49
CA ARG A 59 4.12 -23.33 -7.70
C ARG A 59 4.41 -22.42 -8.89
N LEU A 60 4.55 -21.11 -8.67
CA LEU A 60 5.16 -20.23 -9.65
C LEU A 60 6.67 -20.37 -9.59
N LYS A 61 7.36 -19.92 -10.63
CA LYS A 61 8.82 -19.76 -10.59
C LYS A 61 9.12 -18.33 -10.16
N GLY A 62 9.62 -18.13 -8.95
CA GLY A 62 9.69 -16.81 -8.33
C GLY A 62 10.43 -15.76 -9.14
N GLN A 63 11.62 -16.08 -9.67
CA GLN A 63 12.40 -15.12 -10.48
C GLN A 63 11.70 -14.77 -11.80
N GLU A 64 11.26 -15.77 -12.58
CA GLU A 64 10.54 -15.54 -13.84
C GLU A 64 9.25 -14.74 -13.62
N THR A 65 8.60 -14.93 -12.46
CA THR A 65 7.40 -14.19 -12.08
C THR A 65 7.71 -12.72 -11.74
N LEU A 66 8.82 -12.44 -11.03
CA LEU A 66 9.26 -11.06 -10.79
C LEU A 66 9.61 -10.32 -12.08
N ASP A 67 10.20 -11.03 -13.05
CA ASP A 67 10.53 -10.48 -14.37
C ASP A 67 9.24 -10.18 -15.15
N MET A 68 8.26 -11.09 -15.13
CA MET A 68 6.92 -10.85 -15.67
C MET A 68 6.25 -9.64 -15.02
N MET A 69 6.29 -9.53 -13.69
CA MET A 69 5.70 -8.42 -12.95
C MET A 69 6.33 -7.08 -13.37
N SER A 70 7.65 -7.06 -13.55
CA SER A 70 8.37 -5.88 -14.02
C SER A 70 7.98 -5.50 -15.46
N ALA A 71 7.94 -6.48 -16.37
CA ALA A 71 7.63 -6.26 -17.79
C ALA A 71 6.17 -5.81 -18.03
N SER A 72 5.22 -6.39 -17.29
CA SER A 72 3.79 -6.11 -17.43
C SER A 72 3.27 -5.02 -16.49
N ARG A 73 4.15 -4.45 -15.65
CA ARG A 73 3.78 -3.58 -14.52
C ARG A 73 2.71 -4.20 -13.62
N THR A 74 2.74 -5.52 -13.47
CA THR A 74 1.86 -6.26 -12.57
C THR A 74 2.39 -6.16 -11.15
N VAL A 75 1.48 -6.04 -10.18
CA VAL A 75 1.81 -6.04 -8.76
C VAL A 75 1.09 -7.17 -8.03
N LEU A 76 1.69 -7.69 -6.97
CA LEU A 76 1.10 -8.64 -6.05
C LEU A 76 0.55 -7.87 -4.83
N SER A 77 -0.65 -8.19 -4.37
CA SER A 77 -1.26 -7.56 -3.19
C SER A 77 -2.08 -8.57 -2.35
N GLY A 78 -2.78 -8.08 -1.34
CA GLY A 78 -3.57 -8.88 -0.41
C GLY A 78 -2.72 -9.60 0.64
N SER A 79 -3.19 -10.77 1.10
CA SER A 79 -2.57 -11.49 2.22
C SER A 79 -1.12 -11.92 1.94
N ALA A 80 -0.79 -12.24 0.68
CA ALA A 80 0.59 -12.56 0.31
C ALA A 80 1.53 -11.36 0.45
N ALA A 81 1.09 -10.17 0.02
CA ALA A 81 1.88 -8.96 0.20
C ALA A 81 1.98 -8.57 1.69
N LEU A 82 0.92 -8.76 2.47
CA LEU A 82 0.94 -8.55 3.92
C LEU A 82 1.98 -9.45 4.61
N GLU A 83 2.00 -10.74 4.28
CA GLU A 83 2.99 -11.69 4.81
C GLU A 83 4.42 -11.34 4.37
N ILE A 84 4.61 -10.88 3.13
CA ILE A 84 5.92 -10.41 2.66
C ILE A 84 6.40 -9.18 3.44
N VAL A 85 5.54 -8.17 3.67
CA VAL A 85 5.95 -6.95 4.37
C VAL A 85 6.04 -7.13 5.88
N SER A 86 5.31 -8.07 6.46
CA SER A 86 5.23 -8.34 7.89
C SER A 86 5.13 -9.85 8.12
N PRO A 87 6.25 -10.59 8.15
CA PRO A 87 6.24 -12.04 8.31
C PRO A 87 5.50 -12.51 9.57
N GLY A 88 4.81 -13.65 9.48
CA GLY A 88 4.01 -14.20 10.57
C GLY A 88 2.71 -13.43 10.82
N SER A 89 2.26 -12.61 9.86
CA SER A 89 1.01 -11.87 9.97
C SER A 89 -0.19 -12.71 9.54
N CYS A 90 -0.05 -13.46 8.44
CA CYS A 90 -1.11 -14.35 7.98
C CYS A 90 -0.59 -15.37 6.95
N GLU A 91 -1.15 -16.58 6.96
CA GLU A 91 -0.89 -17.50 5.86
C GLU A 91 -1.66 -17.09 4.58
N PRO A 92 -0.98 -16.90 3.44
CA PRO A 92 -1.66 -16.55 2.20
C PRO A 92 -2.44 -17.76 1.63
N ASN A 93 -3.75 -17.59 1.43
CA ASN A 93 -4.59 -18.61 0.79
C ASN A 93 -4.56 -18.56 -0.74
N ASN A 94 -4.24 -17.40 -1.31
CA ASN A 94 -4.14 -17.16 -2.75
C ASN A 94 -3.13 -16.04 -3.03
N LEU A 95 -2.67 -15.96 -4.28
CA LEU A 95 -1.97 -14.78 -4.79
C LEU A 95 -2.97 -13.88 -5.54
N ASN A 96 -2.94 -12.57 -5.26
CA ASN A 96 -3.77 -11.60 -5.98
C ASN A 96 -2.85 -10.65 -6.75
N PHE A 97 -2.78 -10.85 -8.06
CA PHE A 97 -2.08 -9.97 -8.98
C PHE A 97 -3.02 -8.90 -9.55
N TYR A 98 -2.47 -7.72 -9.77
CA TYR A 98 -3.14 -6.58 -10.36
C TYR A 98 -2.29 -6.02 -11.48
N CYS A 99 -2.86 -5.86 -12.66
CA CYS A 99 -2.16 -5.36 -13.84
C CYS A 99 -2.87 -4.11 -14.42
N PRO A 100 -2.15 -3.25 -15.17
CA PRO A 100 -2.76 -2.15 -15.90
C PRO A 100 -3.78 -2.64 -16.93
N VAL A 101 -4.69 -1.74 -17.32
CA VAL A 101 -5.57 -1.95 -18.47
C VAL A 101 -4.77 -2.34 -19.71
N GLY A 102 -5.21 -3.39 -20.41
CA GLY A 102 -4.57 -3.92 -21.62
C GLY A 102 -3.38 -4.86 -21.36
N SER A 103 -2.90 -5.00 -20.12
CA SER A 103 -1.69 -5.79 -19.82
C SER A 103 -1.97 -7.20 -19.30
N ALA A 104 -3.24 -7.54 -19.04
CA ALA A 104 -3.62 -8.82 -18.44
C ALA A 104 -3.18 -10.04 -19.26
N HIS A 105 -3.22 -9.96 -20.60
CA HIS A 105 -2.83 -11.06 -21.46
C HIS A 105 -1.37 -11.48 -21.26
N HIS A 106 -0.45 -10.52 -21.08
CA HIS A 106 0.97 -10.83 -20.83
C HIS A 106 1.19 -11.58 -19.52
N ALA A 107 0.58 -11.09 -18.43
CA ALA A 107 0.68 -11.74 -17.12
C ALA A 107 0.00 -13.12 -17.13
N LEU A 108 -1.17 -13.23 -17.78
CA LEU A 108 -1.92 -14.47 -17.90
C LEU A 108 -1.12 -15.54 -18.66
N SER A 109 -0.57 -15.19 -19.84
CA SER A 109 0.23 -16.11 -20.66
C SER A 109 1.47 -16.61 -19.92
N ALA A 110 2.14 -15.74 -19.17
CA ALA A 110 3.31 -16.12 -18.36
C ALA A 110 2.95 -17.09 -17.22
N ILE A 111 1.82 -16.87 -16.53
CA ILE A 111 1.37 -17.78 -15.47
C ILE A 111 0.93 -19.12 -16.06
N LEU A 112 0.19 -19.11 -17.17
CA LEU A 112 -0.27 -20.34 -17.84
C LEU A 112 0.87 -21.16 -18.47
N ALA A 113 2.00 -20.55 -18.79
CA ALA A 113 3.21 -21.26 -19.20
C ALA A 113 3.81 -22.11 -18.05
N THR A 114 3.42 -21.85 -16.80
CA THR A 114 3.82 -22.66 -15.65
C THR A 114 2.97 -23.93 -15.59
N LYS A 115 3.65 -25.09 -15.63
CA LYS A 115 3.01 -26.41 -15.66
C LYS A 115 2.00 -26.56 -14.52
N GLY A 116 0.79 -27.02 -14.86
CA GLY A 116 -0.25 -27.40 -13.91
C GLY A 116 -1.27 -26.30 -13.60
N PHE A 117 -1.04 -25.06 -14.02
CA PHE A 117 -2.05 -24.01 -13.95
C PHE A 117 -3.03 -24.09 -15.11
N VAL A 118 -4.31 -23.92 -14.79
CA VAL A 118 -5.39 -23.74 -15.76
C VAL A 118 -6.23 -22.52 -15.39
N GLU A 119 -6.75 -21.83 -16.39
CA GLU A 119 -7.78 -20.83 -16.18
C GLU A 119 -9.11 -21.54 -15.88
N THR A 120 -9.74 -21.17 -14.77
CA THR A 120 -11.09 -21.63 -14.44
C THR A 120 -12.08 -20.53 -14.77
N PRO A 121 -13.21 -20.84 -15.43
CA PRO A 121 -14.25 -19.86 -15.69
C PRO A 121 -14.63 -19.15 -14.40
N MET A 122 -14.50 -17.83 -14.42
CA MET A 122 -14.90 -16.99 -13.32
C MET A 122 -15.70 -15.84 -13.90
N SER A 123 -17.01 -15.90 -13.75
CA SER A 123 -17.80 -14.72 -14.03
C SER A 123 -17.49 -13.68 -12.95
N LEU A 124 -17.33 -12.42 -13.35
CA LEU A 124 -17.25 -11.29 -12.41
C LEU A 124 -18.40 -11.35 -11.39
N LYS A 125 -19.60 -11.76 -11.84
CA LYS A 125 -20.76 -11.99 -10.97
C LYS A 125 -20.53 -13.10 -9.94
N THR A 126 -19.89 -14.21 -10.32
CA THR A 126 -19.60 -15.36 -9.44
C THR A 126 -18.61 -14.97 -8.35
N LEU A 127 -17.51 -14.29 -8.68
CA LEU A 127 -16.60 -13.82 -7.64
C LEU A 127 -17.23 -12.70 -6.79
N MET A 128 -18.01 -11.82 -7.43
CA MET A 128 -18.78 -10.82 -6.71
C MET A 128 -19.91 -11.42 -5.88
N SER A 129 -20.37 -12.65 -6.10
CA SER A 129 -21.38 -13.31 -5.27
C SER A 129 -20.76 -14.22 -4.21
N GLU A 130 -19.66 -14.90 -4.53
CA GLU A 130 -18.94 -15.80 -3.62
C GLU A 130 -18.09 -15.05 -2.60
N ARG A 131 -17.53 -13.88 -2.96
CA ARG A 131 -16.77 -13.06 -2.01
C ARG A 131 -17.62 -12.10 -1.19
N SER A 132 -18.90 -11.90 -1.53
CA SER A 132 -19.88 -11.12 -0.72
C SER A 132 -21.12 -10.72 -1.52
N PRO A 133 -22.36 -10.84 -1.02
CA PRO A 133 -23.57 -10.32 -1.69
C PRO A 133 -23.67 -8.77 -1.83
N PHE A 134 -22.54 -8.04 -1.82
CA PHE A 134 -22.46 -6.58 -1.65
C PHE A 134 -22.32 -5.77 -2.95
N ASN A 135 -22.41 -6.41 -4.10
CA ASN A 135 -21.92 -5.83 -5.36
C ASN A 135 -23.01 -5.51 -6.40
N LYS A 136 -24.26 -5.26 -5.98
CA LYS A 136 -25.29 -4.70 -6.89
C LYS A 136 -25.12 -3.19 -7.17
N PHE A 137 -24.04 -2.54 -6.70
CA PHE A 137 -23.77 -1.14 -7.05
C PHE A 137 -22.68 -1.02 -8.13
N GLU A 138 -23.03 -0.27 -9.16
CA GLU A 138 -22.27 0.14 -10.33
C GLU A 138 -21.06 1.03 -9.97
N VAL A 139 -19.96 0.48 -9.48
CA VAL A 139 -18.63 1.04 -9.75
C VAL A 139 -17.66 -0.12 -9.69
N ASN A 140 -17.12 -0.53 -10.83
CA ASN A 140 -15.98 -1.44 -10.89
C ASN A 140 -14.87 -0.84 -10.02
N ASN A 141 -14.65 -1.39 -8.81
CA ASN A 141 -13.68 -0.97 -7.77
C ASN A 141 -12.24 -0.98 -8.31
N GLY A 142 -11.96 -0.13 -9.30
CA GLY A 142 -10.78 -0.18 -10.14
C GLY A 142 -10.66 -1.37 -11.08
N VAL A 143 -11.51 -2.42 -11.04
CA VAL A 143 -11.31 -3.69 -11.78
C VAL A 143 -12.15 -3.79 -13.05
N LYS A 144 -11.49 -3.98 -14.20
CA LYS A 144 -12.11 -4.18 -15.53
C LYS A 144 -12.43 -5.65 -15.79
N ARG A 145 -11.49 -6.54 -15.51
CA ARG A 145 -11.58 -7.99 -15.75
C ARG A 145 -10.93 -8.76 -14.63
N LEU A 146 -11.32 -10.01 -14.48
CA LEU A 146 -10.81 -10.90 -13.46
C LEU A 146 -10.60 -12.29 -14.05
N TYR A 147 -9.45 -12.87 -13.72
CA TYR A 147 -9.06 -14.22 -14.13
C TYR A 147 -8.76 -15.02 -12.87
N ARG A 148 -9.27 -16.25 -12.80
CA ARG A 148 -8.88 -17.20 -11.75
C ARG A 148 -8.12 -18.34 -12.36
N LEU A 149 -6.92 -18.55 -11.84
CA LEU A 149 -6.07 -19.67 -12.21
C LEU A 149 -5.95 -20.62 -11.03
N VAL A 150 -5.99 -21.92 -11.30
CA VAL A 150 -5.85 -22.96 -10.29
C VAL A 150 -4.75 -23.91 -10.72
N HIS A 151 -3.82 -24.16 -9.80
CA HIS A 151 -2.85 -25.24 -9.98
C HIS A 151 -3.53 -26.57 -9.66
N LEU A 152 -3.82 -27.38 -10.69
CA LEU A 152 -4.64 -28.59 -10.56
C LEU A 152 -4.14 -29.58 -9.49
N PRO A 153 -2.83 -29.86 -9.36
CA PRO A 153 -2.31 -30.76 -8.34
C PRO A 153 -2.46 -30.27 -6.89
N THR A 154 -2.19 -28.98 -6.63
CA THR A 154 -2.12 -28.45 -5.25
C THR A 154 -3.32 -27.61 -4.84
N LYS A 155 -4.24 -27.33 -5.78
CA LYS A 155 -5.40 -26.43 -5.60
C LYS A 155 -5.03 -24.99 -5.21
N LYS A 156 -3.75 -24.63 -5.26
CA LYS A 156 -3.29 -23.25 -5.06
C LYS A 156 -3.92 -22.36 -6.12
N THR A 157 -4.45 -21.22 -5.68
CA THR A 157 -5.25 -20.32 -6.52
C THR A 157 -4.52 -19.01 -6.72
N ILE A 158 -4.56 -18.51 -7.96
CA ILE A 158 -4.11 -17.17 -8.33
C ILE A 158 -5.31 -16.40 -8.87
N ILE A 159 -5.45 -15.16 -8.43
CA ILE A 159 -6.41 -14.20 -8.98
C ILE A 159 -5.61 -13.11 -9.70
N LEU A 160 -5.89 -12.90 -10.98
CA LEU A 160 -5.35 -11.78 -11.75
C LEU A 160 -6.48 -10.81 -12.05
N ALA A 161 -6.36 -9.58 -11.56
CA ALA A 161 -7.29 -8.50 -11.83
C ALA A 161 -6.67 -7.50 -12.82
N GLU A 162 -7.41 -7.19 -13.88
CA GLU A 162 -7.08 -6.10 -14.79
C GLU A 162 -7.69 -4.80 -14.28
N SER A 163 -6.88 -3.75 -14.16
CA SER A 163 -7.41 -2.43 -13.80
C SER A 163 -8.25 -1.81 -14.93
N ILE A 164 -9.18 -0.93 -14.58
CA ILE A 164 -9.85 -0.01 -15.52
C ILE A 164 -8.90 1.10 -16.01
N SER A 165 -7.76 1.30 -15.34
CA SER A 165 -6.82 2.39 -15.59
C SER A 165 -5.42 1.89 -15.93
N ALA A 166 -4.53 2.81 -16.31
CA ALA A 166 -3.11 2.52 -16.50
C ALA A 166 -2.37 2.17 -15.19
N SER A 167 -2.97 2.43 -14.02
CA SER A 167 -2.37 2.08 -12.73
C SER A 167 -2.91 0.74 -12.23
N PRO A 168 -2.05 -0.26 -11.97
CA PRO A 168 -2.47 -1.51 -11.36
C PRO A 168 -2.90 -1.33 -9.90
N LEU A 169 -2.62 -0.16 -9.30
CA LEU A 169 -2.90 0.13 -7.89
C LEU A 169 -4.33 0.60 -7.66
N ALA A 170 -5.02 1.11 -8.68
CA ALA A 170 -6.39 1.63 -8.53
C ALA A 170 -7.33 0.62 -7.83
N PRO A 171 -7.37 -0.68 -8.18
CA PRO A 171 -8.15 -1.68 -7.45
C PRO A 171 -7.77 -1.87 -5.99
N ILE A 172 -6.48 -1.83 -5.68
CA ILE A 172 -5.94 -2.11 -4.34
C ILE A 172 -6.40 -1.02 -3.36
N LEU A 173 -6.49 0.23 -3.81
CA LEU A 173 -6.94 1.37 -3.01
C LEU A 173 -8.45 1.31 -2.65
N PHE A 174 -9.20 0.40 -3.28
CA PHE A 174 -10.60 0.10 -2.94
C PHE A 174 -10.76 -1.13 -2.04
N PHE A 175 -9.68 -1.75 -1.57
CA PHE A 175 -9.78 -2.85 -0.62
C PHE A 175 -10.47 -2.44 0.66
N HIS A 176 -11.21 -3.39 1.25
CA HIS A 176 -12.03 -3.19 2.45
C HIS A 176 -11.21 -2.89 3.71
N SER A 177 -9.91 -3.20 3.73
CA SER A 177 -9.03 -2.95 4.86
C SER A 177 -7.65 -2.46 4.42
N THR A 178 -7.05 -1.54 5.16
CA THR A 178 -5.68 -1.04 4.90
C THR A 178 -4.61 -2.13 5.02
N LEU A 179 -4.86 -3.20 5.79
CA LEU A 179 -3.95 -4.35 5.90
C LEU A 179 -3.74 -5.06 4.56
N MET A 180 -4.74 -4.99 3.68
CA MET A 180 -4.68 -5.61 2.36
C MET A 180 -4.04 -4.69 1.32
N MET A 181 -3.85 -3.40 1.63
CA MET A 181 -3.36 -2.40 0.67
C MET A 181 -1.83 -2.41 0.49
N ASN A 182 -1.14 -3.33 1.17
CA ASN A 182 0.27 -3.62 0.92
C ASN A 182 0.44 -4.24 -0.47
N TYR A 183 1.54 -3.94 -1.16
CA TYR A 183 1.80 -4.51 -2.48
C TYR A 183 3.28 -4.69 -2.77
N VAL A 184 3.55 -5.58 -3.71
CA VAL A 184 4.88 -5.95 -4.18
C VAL A 184 4.91 -5.80 -5.69
N THR A 185 5.88 -5.03 -6.18
CA THR A 185 6.21 -4.92 -7.60
C THR A 185 7.28 -5.96 -7.96
N GLY A 186 7.66 -6.08 -9.23
CA GLY A 186 8.78 -6.93 -9.62
C GLY A 186 10.13 -6.54 -8.96
N THR A 187 10.23 -5.34 -8.37
CA THR A 187 11.50 -4.81 -7.84
C THR A 187 11.43 -4.24 -6.42
N THR A 188 10.27 -4.17 -5.79
CA THR A 188 10.08 -3.41 -4.53
C THR A 188 8.89 -3.94 -3.75
N ALA A 189 9.03 -4.03 -2.43
CA ALA A 189 7.92 -4.24 -1.50
C ALA A 189 7.49 -2.91 -0.85
N ILE A 190 6.18 -2.69 -0.76
CA ILE A 190 5.59 -1.44 -0.27
C ILE A 190 4.52 -1.76 0.78
N SER A 191 4.63 -1.10 1.93
CA SER A 191 3.53 -0.97 2.89
C SER A 191 2.94 0.44 2.83
N LEU A 192 1.69 0.55 2.38
CA LEU A 192 1.00 1.84 2.32
C LEU A 192 0.65 2.36 3.71
N TYR A 193 0.44 1.48 4.68
CA TYR A 193 0.03 1.83 6.04
C TYR A 193 0.92 1.15 7.06
N PRO A 194 2.21 1.54 7.15
CA PRO A 194 3.17 0.79 7.93
C PRO A 194 2.84 0.80 9.43
N ASP A 195 2.46 1.95 10.01
CA ASP A 195 2.13 2.03 11.45
C ASP A 195 1.04 1.02 11.81
N LEU A 196 -0.04 1.01 11.02
CA LEU A 196 -1.15 0.11 11.24
C LEU A 196 -0.74 -1.35 10.97
N THR A 197 -0.04 -1.60 9.86
CA THR A 197 0.36 -2.95 9.46
C THR A 197 1.22 -3.63 10.52
N TYR A 198 2.24 -2.95 11.04
CA TYR A 198 3.17 -3.54 12.00
C TYR A 198 2.61 -3.59 13.43
N GLU A 199 1.62 -2.75 13.75
CA GLU A 199 0.84 -2.85 14.99
C GLU A 199 -0.32 -3.86 14.88
N ARG A 200 -0.42 -4.60 13.77
CA ARG A 200 -1.51 -5.55 13.50
C ARG A 200 -2.89 -4.88 13.56
N LYS A 201 -2.96 -3.61 13.16
CA LYS A 201 -4.18 -2.79 13.09
C LYS A 201 -4.57 -2.53 11.63
N GLY A 202 -5.87 -2.45 11.35
CA GLY A 202 -6.37 -2.11 10.02
C GLY A 202 -7.51 -1.11 10.07
N PHE A 203 -7.56 -0.16 9.14
CA PHE A 203 -8.76 0.65 8.90
C PHE A 203 -9.66 0.00 7.89
N LEU A 204 -10.94 -0.04 8.23
CA LEU A 204 -11.98 -0.35 7.27
C LEU A 204 -12.13 0.80 6.27
N ASN A 205 -12.14 0.43 5.00
CA ASN A 205 -12.43 1.31 3.90
C ASN A 205 -13.90 1.17 3.53
N TYR A 206 -14.73 2.12 3.97
CA TYR A 206 -16.18 2.15 3.76
C TYR A 206 -16.61 2.38 2.30
N ALA A 207 -15.72 2.18 1.33
CA ALA A 207 -16.03 2.13 -0.10
C ALA A 207 -17.20 1.18 -0.37
N VAL A 208 -17.20 0.08 0.38
CA VAL A 208 -18.16 -1.00 0.30
C VAL A 208 -19.26 -0.68 1.32
N ASN A 209 -20.52 -0.68 0.89
CA ASN A 209 -21.66 -0.25 1.70
C ASN A 209 -21.83 -1.13 2.96
N PHE A 210 -21.46 -0.59 4.12
CA PHE A 210 -21.30 -1.30 5.39
C PHE A 210 -22.59 -1.95 5.92
N ALA A 211 -23.76 -1.38 5.58
CA ALA A 211 -25.06 -1.94 5.95
C ALA A 211 -25.28 -3.35 5.38
N LYS A 212 -24.49 -3.75 4.38
CA LYS A 212 -24.50 -5.12 3.88
C LYS A 212 -23.32 -5.95 4.44
N ILE A 213 -22.14 -5.37 4.70
CA ILE A 213 -20.91 -6.04 5.22
C ILE A 213 -21.02 -6.50 6.69
N HIS A 214 -22.21 -6.77 7.19
CA HIS A 214 -22.36 -7.67 8.34
C HIS A 214 -22.13 -9.12 7.91
N ARG A 215 -20.96 -9.41 7.33
CA ARG A 215 -20.41 -10.75 7.44
C ARG A 215 -19.26 -10.72 8.43
N PRO A 216 -19.46 -11.31 9.62
CA PRO A 216 -18.40 -11.59 10.57
C PRO A 216 -17.21 -12.27 9.89
N ASP A 217 -17.43 -13.14 8.90
CA ASP A 217 -16.39 -13.98 8.26
C ASP A 217 -15.10 -13.25 7.80
N VAL A 218 -15.20 -12.07 7.17
CA VAL A 218 -14.02 -11.33 6.70
C VAL A 218 -13.27 -10.71 7.88
N LEU A 219 -13.98 -10.20 8.88
CA LEU A 219 -13.37 -9.64 10.08
C LEU A 219 -12.80 -10.75 10.97
N ASP A 220 -13.54 -11.83 11.13
CA ASP A 220 -13.19 -13.04 11.90
C ASP A 220 -11.89 -13.66 11.39
N ARG A 221 -11.66 -13.62 10.07
CA ARG A 221 -10.40 -14.06 9.49
C ARG A 221 -9.20 -13.26 10.01
N TRP A 222 -9.34 -11.94 10.14
CA TRP A 222 -8.25 -11.07 10.60
C TRP A 222 -8.10 -11.11 12.11
N THR A 223 -9.20 -11.10 12.85
CA THR A 223 -9.16 -11.23 14.32
C THR A 223 -8.63 -12.60 14.74
N GLY A 224 -8.94 -13.67 14.00
CA GLY A 224 -8.43 -15.02 14.23
C GLY A 224 -6.90 -15.15 14.10
N VAL A 225 -6.24 -14.24 13.41
CA VAL A 225 -4.76 -14.16 13.34
C VAL A 225 -4.17 -13.06 14.24
N GLY A 226 -4.98 -12.55 15.18
CA GLY A 226 -4.57 -11.55 16.17
C GLY A 226 -4.46 -10.12 15.62
N MET A 227 -5.18 -9.79 14.55
CA MET A 227 -5.27 -8.42 14.04
C MET A 227 -6.54 -7.72 14.54
N SER A 228 -6.43 -6.42 14.82
CA SER A 228 -7.57 -5.58 15.17
C SER A 228 -8.00 -4.72 13.99
N ILE A 229 -9.27 -4.79 13.62
CA ILE A 229 -9.84 -4.03 12.51
C ILE A 229 -10.75 -2.94 13.07
N TRP A 230 -10.45 -1.68 12.72
CA TRP A 230 -11.14 -0.51 13.25
C TRP A 230 -12.04 0.11 12.20
N SER A 231 -13.16 0.61 12.69
CA SER A 231 -14.30 1.00 11.85
C SER A 231 -14.49 2.53 11.89
N ASP A 232 -14.00 3.19 12.93
CA ASP A 232 -14.04 4.63 13.05
C ASP A 232 -12.61 5.16 13.27
N CYS A 233 -12.33 6.35 12.75
CA CYS A 233 -11.08 7.03 13.08
C CYS A 233 -11.03 7.44 14.56
N HIS A 234 -12.20 7.58 15.20
CA HIS A 234 -12.28 7.83 16.64
C HIS A 234 -11.82 6.64 17.47
N ASP A 235 -11.88 5.41 16.95
CA ASP A 235 -11.38 4.22 17.67
C ASP A 235 -9.85 4.29 17.93
N LEU A 236 -9.12 5.21 17.28
CA LEU A 236 -7.70 5.51 17.52
C LEU A 236 -7.54 6.48 18.71
N HIS A 237 -8.01 6.11 19.89
CA HIS A 237 -8.06 7.04 21.01
C HIS A 237 -6.69 7.41 21.62
N ASP A 238 -5.61 6.65 21.35
CA ASP A 238 -4.27 6.92 21.87
C ASP A 238 -3.24 7.00 20.75
N GLY A 239 -2.76 8.22 20.42
CA GLY A 239 -1.62 8.43 19.51
C GLY A 239 -1.97 8.74 18.05
N HIS A 240 -3.24 8.96 17.70
CA HIS A 240 -3.59 9.41 16.36
C HIS A 240 -2.97 10.80 16.07
N PRO A 241 -2.19 10.98 14.99
CA PRO A 241 -1.65 12.28 14.58
C PRO A 241 -2.72 13.33 14.21
N SER A 242 -4.02 13.01 14.32
CA SER A 242 -5.16 13.90 14.10
C SER A 242 -5.24 15.07 15.08
N MET A 243 -4.44 15.06 16.15
CA MET A 243 -4.35 16.18 17.10
C MET A 243 -3.26 17.21 16.73
N SER A 244 -2.53 17.02 15.62
CA SER A 244 -1.65 18.09 15.12
C SER A 244 -2.50 19.30 14.71
N PRO A 245 -2.19 20.53 15.17
CA PRO A 245 -2.87 21.77 14.77
C PRO A 245 -2.90 22.02 13.25
N THR A 246 -2.09 21.28 12.48
CA THR A 246 -2.00 21.35 11.02
C THR A 246 -2.88 20.33 10.28
N ALA A 247 -3.54 19.41 11.00
CA ALA A 247 -4.52 18.52 10.40
C ALA A 247 -5.59 19.37 9.72
N ARG A 248 -5.68 19.30 8.38
CA ARG A 248 -6.66 20.06 7.59
C ARG A 248 -8.05 19.82 8.18
N LYS A 249 -8.58 20.81 8.93
CA LYS A 249 -9.92 20.86 9.53
C LYS A 249 -10.65 19.51 9.54
N GLY A 250 -10.29 18.63 10.47
CA GLY A 250 -11.06 17.41 10.78
C GLY A 250 -10.82 16.18 9.89
N MET A 251 -9.81 16.14 9.01
CA MET A 251 -9.48 14.92 8.26
C MET A 251 -8.32 14.14 8.88
N CYS A 252 -8.58 12.87 9.21
CA CYS A 252 -7.57 11.89 9.60
C CYS A 252 -6.52 11.73 8.48
N GLN A 253 -5.22 11.90 8.80
CA GLN A 253 -4.13 11.76 7.83
C GLN A 253 -3.97 10.33 7.32
N TRP A 254 -4.38 9.31 8.08
CA TRP A 254 -4.45 7.94 7.56
C TRP A 254 -5.57 7.77 6.53
N ALA A 255 -6.65 8.55 6.62
CA ALA A 255 -7.74 8.46 5.67
C ALA A 255 -7.41 9.10 4.30
N TYR A 256 -6.44 10.03 4.21
CA TYR A 256 -6.07 10.67 2.94
C TYR A 256 -4.57 10.49 2.65
N ARG A 257 -4.25 9.79 1.57
CA ARG A 257 -2.88 9.34 1.28
C ARG A 257 -2.54 9.48 -0.20
N GLN A 258 -1.26 9.45 -0.50
CA GLN A 258 -0.73 9.46 -1.86
C GLN A 258 0.32 8.38 -2.04
N ILE A 259 0.43 7.80 -3.24
CA ILE A 259 1.33 6.64 -3.47
C ILE A 259 2.78 6.97 -3.10
N ASN A 260 3.18 8.23 -3.27
CA ASN A 260 4.53 8.70 -3.06
C ASN A 260 4.70 9.54 -1.80
N ASP A 261 3.72 9.56 -0.90
CA ASP A 261 3.93 10.23 0.39
C ASP A 261 5.07 9.56 1.19
N ASP A 262 5.63 10.32 2.13
CA ASP A 262 6.75 9.85 2.97
C ASP A 262 6.32 8.84 4.04
N TRP A 263 5.01 8.57 4.12
CA TRP A 263 4.40 7.70 5.12
C TRP A 263 4.40 6.23 4.70
N ALA A 264 4.60 5.93 3.42
CA ALA A 264 4.73 4.55 2.97
C ALA A 264 6.15 4.01 3.25
N ASP A 265 6.22 2.79 3.79
CA ASP A 265 7.48 2.06 3.85
C ASP A 265 7.71 1.34 2.52
N ARG A 266 8.92 1.49 1.98
CA ARG A 266 9.32 0.92 0.70
C ARG A 266 10.77 0.47 0.75
N MET A 267 11.05 -0.70 0.18
CA MET A 267 12.40 -1.21 0.04
C MET A 267 12.55 -1.97 -1.27
N ALA A 268 13.49 -1.52 -2.09
CA ALA A 268 13.78 -2.12 -3.39
C ALA A 268 14.72 -3.32 -3.25
N PHE A 269 14.51 -4.36 -4.06
CA PHE A 269 15.33 -5.59 -4.11
C PHE A 269 16.72 -5.35 -4.69
N GLN A 270 16.89 -4.27 -5.46
CA GLN A 270 18.14 -3.95 -6.14
C GLN A 270 18.53 -2.49 -5.92
N ARG A 271 19.81 -2.19 -6.19
CA ARG A 271 20.38 -0.84 -6.10
C ARG A 271 19.89 -0.05 -7.33
N SER A 272 18.71 0.56 -7.17
CA SER A 272 18.03 1.38 -8.17
C SER A 272 17.20 0.60 -9.20
N PRO A 273 15.88 0.64 -8.99
CA PRO A 273 14.98 1.04 -10.04
C PRO A 273 14.21 2.27 -9.59
N ARG A 274 14.18 3.33 -10.41
CA ARG A 274 13.14 4.37 -10.25
C ARG A 274 11.81 3.63 -10.27
N LEU A 275 11.06 3.72 -9.19
CA LEU A 275 9.79 3.04 -9.04
C LEU A 275 8.81 3.62 -10.08
N GLN A 276 8.63 2.92 -11.20
CA GLN A 276 7.69 3.35 -12.25
C GLN A 276 6.28 2.87 -11.92
N LEU A 277 5.64 3.47 -10.91
CA LEU A 277 4.25 3.14 -10.55
C LEU A 277 3.19 3.78 -11.47
N GLY A 278 3.61 4.38 -12.58
CA GLY A 278 2.72 5.15 -13.43
C GLY A 278 2.29 6.47 -12.74
N PRO A 279 1.09 6.98 -13.02
CA PRO A 279 0.64 8.26 -12.49
C PRO A 279 0.51 8.21 -10.96
N VAL A 280 0.86 9.33 -10.30
CA VAL A 280 0.68 9.47 -8.85
C VAL A 280 -0.81 9.42 -8.54
N LEU A 281 -1.24 8.46 -7.72
CA LEU A 281 -2.61 8.39 -7.20
C LEU A 281 -2.67 9.02 -5.81
N ALA A 282 -3.72 9.79 -5.58
CA ALA A 282 -4.19 10.14 -4.25
C ALA A 282 -5.47 9.37 -3.98
N TRP A 283 -5.63 8.87 -2.77
CA TRP A 283 -6.88 8.26 -2.37
C TRP A 283 -7.32 8.75 -1.01
N ARG A 284 -8.63 8.65 -0.83
CA ARG A 284 -9.29 8.84 0.44
C ARG A 284 -10.01 7.55 0.81
N LEU A 285 -9.71 6.99 1.97
CA LEU A 285 -10.47 5.89 2.56
C LEU A 285 -11.89 6.36 2.83
N GLY A 286 -12.83 5.47 2.59
CA GLY A 286 -14.20 5.65 3.06
C GLY A 286 -14.17 5.48 4.56
N HIS A 287 -14.77 6.40 5.29
CA HIS A 287 -14.80 6.34 6.74
C HIS A 287 -16.06 7.01 7.27
N ARG A 288 -16.46 6.60 8.47
CA ARG A 288 -17.43 7.32 9.29
C ARG A 288 -16.67 8.27 10.20
N TYR A 289 -17.21 9.45 10.41
CA TYR A 289 -16.76 10.29 11.51
C TYR A 289 -17.97 10.88 12.21
N ARG A 290 -17.90 10.85 13.55
CA ARG A 290 -18.92 11.45 14.40
C ARG A 290 -18.60 12.90 14.64
N THR A 291 -19.59 13.75 14.43
CA THR A 291 -19.60 15.13 14.93
C THR A 291 -20.49 15.20 16.17
N LYS A 292 -20.48 16.33 16.88
CA LYS A 292 -21.39 16.55 18.03
C LYS A 292 -22.88 16.43 17.65
N LYS A 293 -23.23 16.60 16.37
CA LYS A 293 -24.62 16.71 15.90
C LYS A 293 -25.07 15.56 14.99
N ASP A 294 -24.13 14.88 14.33
CA ASP A 294 -24.44 13.89 13.29
C ASP A 294 -23.29 12.93 13.01
N VAL A 295 -23.58 11.79 12.39
CA VAL A 295 -22.62 10.83 11.85
C VAL A 295 -22.49 11.06 10.35
N MET A 296 -21.35 11.58 9.92
CA MET A 296 -21.09 11.81 8.50
C MET A 296 -20.34 10.63 7.87
N HIS A 297 -20.69 10.33 6.63
CA HIS A 297 -20.10 9.24 5.85
C HIS A 297 -19.31 9.80 4.67
N HIS A 298 -18.02 9.48 4.61
CA HIS A 298 -17.21 9.73 3.43
C HIS A 298 -17.11 8.48 2.57
N LYS A 299 -17.39 8.64 1.27
CA LYS A 299 -17.12 7.59 0.28
C LYS A 299 -15.64 7.57 -0.08
N THR A 300 -15.15 6.36 -0.34
CA THR A 300 -13.81 6.15 -0.89
C THR A 300 -13.70 6.79 -2.24
N SER A 301 -12.56 7.41 -2.50
CA SER A 301 -12.30 8.04 -3.78
C SER A 301 -10.83 7.92 -4.12
N VAL A 302 -10.53 7.55 -5.36
CA VAL A 302 -9.18 7.49 -5.92
C VAL A 302 -9.11 8.48 -7.06
N HIS A 303 -8.12 9.34 -7.06
CA HIS A 303 -7.94 10.39 -8.06
C HIS A 303 -6.52 10.35 -8.61
N LEU A 304 -6.37 10.62 -9.90
CA LEU A 304 -5.08 10.92 -10.49
C LEU A 304 -4.62 12.27 -9.94
N VAL A 305 -3.43 12.31 -9.33
CA VAL A 305 -2.75 13.56 -9.02
C VAL A 305 -2.10 14.01 -10.31
N HIS A 306 -2.79 14.89 -11.05
CA HIS A 306 -2.11 15.65 -12.10
C HIS A 306 -1.03 16.48 -11.42
N GLU A 307 0.24 16.35 -11.83
CA GLU A 307 1.34 17.16 -11.26
C GLU A 307 1.01 18.67 -11.29
N GLU A 308 0.28 19.10 -12.33
CA GLU A 308 -0.29 20.44 -12.50
C GLU A 308 -1.20 20.87 -11.34
N TRP A 309 -2.03 19.97 -10.79
CA TRP A 309 -2.96 20.30 -9.70
C TRP A 309 -2.22 20.53 -8.38
N PHE A 310 -1.13 19.79 -8.14
CA PHE A 310 -0.28 20.00 -6.99
C PHE A 310 0.50 21.31 -7.12
N LYS A 311 1.01 21.62 -8.32
CA LYS A 311 1.59 22.95 -8.64
C LYS A 311 0.57 24.07 -8.44
N LEU A 312 -0.67 23.90 -8.89
CA LEU A 312 -1.76 24.87 -8.71
C LEU A 312 -2.19 25.07 -7.25
N CYS A 313 -2.24 24.00 -6.45
CA CYS A 313 -2.53 24.09 -5.02
C CYS A 313 -1.37 24.73 -4.25
N MET A 314 -0.13 24.40 -4.58
CA MET A 314 1.06 25.05 -4.02
C MET A 314 1.12 26.52 -4.44
N TYR A 315 0.77 26.83 -5.69
CA TYR A 315 0.69 28.20 -6.19
C TYR A 315 -0.41 28.99 -5.48
N LYS A 316 -1.61 28.44 -5.31
CA LYS A 316 -2.69 29.09 -4.54
C LYS A 316 -2.29 29.33 -3.09
N LYS A 317 -1.65 28.36 -2.43
CA LYS A 317 -1.14 28.53 -1.07
C LYS A 317 0.01 29.53 -0.99
N ALA A 318 0.92 29.55 -1.96
CA ALA A 318 1.98 30.55 -2.05
C ALA A 318 1.39 31.95 -2.26
N VAL A 319 0.37 32.10 -3.10
CA VAL A 319 -0.36 33.36 -3.32
C VAL A 319 -1.11 33.79 -2.06
N GLU A 320 -1.75 32.87 -1.33
CA GLU A 320 -2.39 33.18 -0.04
C GLU A 320 -1.36 33.55 1.03
N TRP A 321 -0.22 32.86 1.07
CA TRP A 321 0.89 33.16 1.99
C TRP A 321 1.51 34.53 1.69
N VAL A 322 1.77 34.84 0.42
CA VAL A 322 2.22 36.14 -0.07
C VAL A 322 1.20 37.23 0.26
N ARG A 323 -0.10 37.01 0.04
CA ARG A 323 -1.15 37.98 0.39
C ARG A 323 -1.22 38.27 1.88
N TYR A 324 -0.96 37.28 2.73
CA TYR A 324 -1.03 37.44 4.18
C TYR A 324 0.25 38.04 4.78
N TYR A 325 1.42 37.61 4.31
CA TYR A 325 2.71 38.02 4.87
C TYR A 325 3.31 39.26 4.21
N VAL A 326 3.04 39.57 2.94
CA VAL A 326 3.61 40.77 2.28
C VAL A 326 3.16 42.08 2.94
N PRO A 327 1.90 42.25 3.38
CA PRO A 327 1.51 43.44 4.14
C PRO A 327 2.27 43.53 5.48
N LEU A 328 2.35 42.41 6.21
CA LEU A 328 3.02 42.32 7.50
C LEU A 328 4.53 42.63 7.41
N VAL A 329 5.16 42.19 6.33
CA VAL A 329 6.59 42.42 6.05
C VAL A 329 6.85 43.86 5.58
N LYS A 330 5.92 44.48 4.84
CA LYS A 330 6.00 45.89 4.47
C LYS A 330 5.86 46.83 5.67
N GLU A 331 4.99 46.48 6.62
CA GLU A 331 4.79 47.26 7.85
C GLU A 331 5.96 47.14 8.83
N THR A 332 6.65 46.01 8.85
CA THR A 332 7.76 45.75 9.78
C THR A 332 9.13 46.18 9.27
N GLY A 333 9.25 46.58 8.00
CA GLY A 333 10.53 47.04 7.40
C GLY A 333 11.60 45.95 7.26
N LEU A 334 11.23 44.67 7.39
CA LEU A 334 12.15 43.54 7.52
C LEU A 334 12.75 43.01 6.21
N ILE A 335 12.39 43.56 5.04
CA ILE A 335 12.95 43.12 3.75
C ILE A 335 13.45 44.31 2.93
N ASP A 336 14.69 44.17 2.46
CA ASP A 336 15.30 45.03 1.44
C ASP A 336 14.47 44.99 0.15
N GLN A 337 13.83 46.12 -0.16
CA GLN A 337 12.95 46.26 -1.31
C GLN A 337 13.67 46.02 -2.65
N ALA A 338 14.99 46.22 -2.71
CA ALA A 338 15.77 45.99 -3.93
C ALA A 338 15.93 44.49 -4.21
N LEU A 339 16.14 43.68 -3.17
CA LEU A 339 16.24 42.22 -3.28
C LEU A 339 14.90 41.59 -3.68
N TRP A 340 13.79 42.13 -3.17
CA TRP A 340 12.44 41.71 -3.51
C TRP A 340 12.10 41.96 -4.99
N LYS A 341 12.36 43.18 -5.49
CA LYS A 341 12.11 43.54 -6.90
C LYS A 341 12.95 42.70 -7.88
N ARG A 342 14.15 42.27 -7.48
CA ARG A 342 15.00 41.37 -8.30
C ARG A 342 14.47 39.94 -8.34
N SER A 343 13.91 39.46 -7.24
CA SER A 343 13.49 38.06 -7.10
C SER A 343 12.08 37.80 -7.65
N PHE A 344 11.25 38.84 -7.74
CA PHE A 344 9.89 38.77 -8.28
C PHE A 344 9.62 39.92 -9.26
N PRO A 345 10.24 39.91 -10.45
CA PRO A 345 9.85 40.81 -11.53
C PRO A 345 8.45 40.44 -12.00
N ASN A 346 7.62 41.46 -12.23
CA ASN A 346 6.17 41.40 -12.51
C ASN A 346 5.65 40.16 -13.23
#